data_AF-A0A7D9I2V5-F1
#
_entry.id   AF-A0A7D9I2V5-F1
#
_cell.length_a   1.000
_cell.length_b   1.000
_cell.length_c   1.000
_cell.angle_alpha   90.00
_cell.angle_beta   90.00
_cell.angle_gamma   90.00
#
_symmetry.space_group_name_H-M   'P 1'
#
loop_
_entity.id
_entity.type
_entity.pdbx_description
1 polymer ?
#
loop_
_entity_poly.entity_id
_entity_poly.type
_entity_poly.pdbx_seq_one_letter_code
_entity_poly.pdbx_strand_id
1 'polypeptide(L)'
;MATLGEAICCESIKSLAEEKSEAIKTLCGAGSTLSPQCCRDIANEVRRYVDAYEALCLNKNPKPLGMTSGKIPDNAITASSYYGKYNYPYYARLTKTGSLCSWTPTAAGRVGSWLQVDLGQLTTVTGIATQGTCYNYNNWAKSYSVSYSNEPNSWTLYEESGNVKVSQRINLVW
;
A
#
# COMPACT_ATOMS: atom_id res chain seq x y z
N MET A 1 -14.77 12.74 -18.39
CA MET A 1 -13.61 11.85 -18.59
C MET A 1 -12.75 11.88 -17.34
N ALA A 2 -12.99 10.96 -16.40
CA ALA A 2 -12.22 10.87 -15.16
C ALA A 2 -10.93 10.07 -15.42
N THR A 3 -9.78 10.72 -15.36
CA THR A 3 -8.47 10.11 -15.51
C THR A 3 -8.02 9.48 -14.20
N LEU A 4 -7.75 8.18 -14.28
CA LEU A 4 -7.00 7.30 -13.36
C LEU A 4 -6.13 8.03 -12.33
N GLY A 5 -6.66 8.10 -11.12
CA GLY A 5 -6.01 8.55 -9.90
C GLY A 5 -6.72 7.90 -8.72
N GLU A 6 -6.68 6.56 -8.73
CA GLU A 6 -7.43 5.65 -7.86
C GLU A 6 -7.24 5.98 -6.38
N ALA A 7 -8.36 6.08 -5.64
CA ALA A 7 -8.36 5.92 -4.21
C ALA A 7 -7.77 4.54 -3.86
N ILE A 8 -6.75 4.51 -3.02
CA ILE A 8 -6.11 3.33 -2.39
C ILE A 8 -6.64 1.99 -2.90
N CYS A 9 -6.28 1.57 -4.12
CA CYS A 9 -6.76 0.34 -4.78
C CYS A 9 -8.24 -0.05 -4.50
N CYS A 10 -9.15 0.86 -4.14
CA CYS A 10 -10.41 0.47 -3.49
C CYS A 10 -11.33 -0.22 -4.48
N GLU A 11 -11.27 0.19 -5.75
CA GLU A 11 -11.92 -0.51 -6.86
C GLU A 11 -11.30 -1.89 -7.09
N SER A 12 -9.97 -2.03 -7.02
CA SER A 12 -9.30 -3.33 -7.15
C SER A 12 -9.62 -4.26 -5.97
N ILE A 13 -9.68 -3.73 -4.75
CA ILE A 13 -10.03 -4.48 -3.53
C ILE A 13 -11.52 -4.85 -3.58
N LYS A 14 -12.38 -3.96 -4.05
CA LYS A 14 -13.80 -4.25 -4.29
C LYS A 14 -13.97 -5.40 -5.27
N SER A 15 -13.33 -5.34 -6.42
CA SER A 15 -13.37 -6.42 -7.43
C SER A 15 -12.93 -7.76 -6.83
N LEU A 16 -11.89 -7.75 -5.99
CA LEU A 16 -11.39 -8.96 -5.33
C LEU A 16 -12.33 -9.45 -4.23
N ALA A 17 -12.97 -8.55 -3.48
CA ALA A 17 -13.99 -8.88 -2.48
C ALA A 17 -15.24 -9.51 -3.13
N GLU A 18 -15.68 -8.98 -4.27
CA GLU A 18 -16.79 -9.51 -5.07
C GLU A 18 -16.46 -10.91 -5.62
N GLU A 19 -15.27 -11.08 -6.21
CA GLU A 19 -14.79 -12.37 -6.71
C GLU A 19 -14.78 -13.45 -5.61
N LYS A 20 -14.22 -13.13 -4.44
CA LYS A 20 -14.19 -14.05 -3.29
C LYS A 20 -15.57 -14.38 -2.76
N SER A 21 -16.48 -13.39 -2.75
CA SER A 21 -17.87 -13.57 -2.32
C SER A 21 -18.70 -14.42 -3.29
N GLU A 22 -18.35 -14.43 -4.57
CA GLU A 22 -18.99 -15.30 -5.55
C GLU A 22 -18.41 -16.71 -5.52
N ALA A 23 -17.08 -16.84 -5.38
CA ALA A 23 -16.41 -18.13 -5.28
C ALA A 23 -16.97 -19.00 -4.14
N ILE A 24 -17.30 -18.40 -3.00
CA ILE A 24 -17.88 -19.15 -1.88
C ILE A 24 -19.28 -19.71 -2.19
N LYS A 25 -20.12 -18.99 -2.96
CA LYS A 25 -21.45 -19.48 -3.34
C LYS A 25 -21.35 -20.74 -4.20
N THR A 26 -20.33 -20.80 -5.05
CA THR A 26 -20.03 -21.98 -5.86
C THR A 26 -19.49 -23.13 -5.00
N LEU A 27 -18.52 -22.86 -4.12
CA LEU A 27 -17.90 -23.89 -3.28
C LEU A 27 -18.86 -24.50 -2.26
N CYS A 28 -19.77 -23.69 -1.70
CA CYS A 28 -20.68 -24.06 -0.63
C CYS A 28 -22.15 -24.10 -1.07
N GLY A 29 -22.39 -24.13 -2.38
CA GLY A 29 -23.71 -24.20 -2.98
C GLY A 29 -24.31 -25.62 -2.97
N ALA A 30 -25.47 -25.75 -3.61
CA ALA A 30 -26.14 -27.04 -3.77
C ALA A 30 -25.25 -28.04 -4.52
N GLY A 31 -25.08 -29.24 -3.95
CA GLY A 31 -24.20 -30.28 -4.49
C GLY A 31 -22.74 -30.18 -4.03
N SER A 32 -22.40 -29.25 -3.13
CA SER A 32 -21.09 -29.22 -2.49
C SER A 32 -20.80 -30.52 -1.71
N THR A 33 -19.56 -30.99 -1.81
CA THR A 33 -19.03 -32.11 -1.01
C THR A 33 -18.40 -31.64 0.31
N LEU A 34 -18.33 -30.33 0.54
CA LEU A 34 -17.76 -29.75 1.75
C LEU A 34 -18.70 -29.94 2.94
N SER A 35 -18.12 -30.15 4.12
CA SER A 35 -18.91 -30.20 5.35
C SER A 35 -19.49 -28.82 5.67
N PRO A 36 -20.64 -28.76 6.37
CA PRO A 36 -21.21 -27.48 6.81
C PRO A 36 -20.24 -26.63 7.65
N GLN A 37 -19.35 -27.27 8.41
CA GLN A 37 -18.33 -26.57 9.20
C GLN A 37 -17.26 -25.92 8.31
N CYS A 38 -16.73 -26.67 7.34
CA CYS A 38 -15.75 -26.13 6.39
C CYS A 38 -16.31 -24.91 5.64
N CYS A 39 -17.57 -24.98 5.21
CA CYS A 39 -18.23 -23.85 4.56
C CYS A 39 -18.42 -22.63 5.47
N ARG A 40 -18.70 -22.84 6.77
CA ARG A 40 -18.72 -21.73 7.74
C ARG A 40 -17.35 -21.08 7.91
N ASP A 41 -16.29 -21.89 7.96
CA ASP A 41 -14.93 -21.38 8.16
C ASP A 41 -14.46 -20.56 6.95
N ILE A 42 -14.72 -21.05 5.72
CA ILE A 42 -14.46 -20.29 4.49
C ILE A 42 -15.29 -18.99 4.47
N ALA A 43 -16.57 -19.04 4.85
CA ALA A 43 -17.44 -17.86 4.90
C ALA A 43 -16.95 -16.81 5.90
N ASN A 44 -16.45 -17.23 7.05
CA ASN A 44 -15.89 -16.32 8.04
C ASN A 44 -14.62 -15.64 7.54
N GLU A 45 -13.77 -16.35 6.78
CA GLU A 45 -12.55 -15.77 6.22
C GLU A 45 -12.86 -14.77 5.10
N VAL A 46 -13.80 -15.09 4.20
CA VAL A 46 -14.27 -14.15 3.18
C VAL A 46 -14.93 -12.93 3.84
N ARG A 47 -15.75 -13.13 4.88
CA ARG A 47 -16.38 -12.03 5.61
C ARG A 47 -15.34 -11.11 6.25
N ARG A 48 -14.30 -11.64 6.89
CA ARG A 48 -13.19 -10.83 7.43
C ARG A 48 -12.53 -9.96 6.36
N TYR A 49 -12.35 -10.51 5.15
CA TYR A 49 -11.79 -9.76 4.04
C TYR A 49 -12.73 -8.63 3.59
N VAL A 50 -14.04 -8.93 3.45
CA VAL A 50 -15.06 -7.94 3.09
C VAL A 50 -15.18 -6.85 4.16
N ASP A 51 -15.26 -7.21 5.44
CA ASP A 51 -15.33 -6.25 6.56
C ASP A 51 -14.10 -5.32 6.57
N ALA A 52 -12.91 -5.86 6.28
CA ALA A 52 -11.69 -5.06 6.16
C ALA A 52 -11.76 -4.09 4.97
N TYR A 53 -12.31 -4.53 3.83
CA TYR A 53 -12.59 -3.65 2.68
C TYR A 53 -13.60 -2.57 3.03
N GLU A 54 -14.74 -2.89 3.63
CA GLU A 54 -15.77 -1.91 3.98
C GLU A 54 -15.25 -0.88 4.98
N ALA A 55 -14.53 -1.34 6.02
CA ALA A 55 -13.90 -0.48 7.00
C ALA A 55 -12.87 0.46 6.37
N LEU A 56 -12.09 -0.02 5.40
CA LEU A 56 -11.05 0.77 4.75
C LEU A 56 -11.60 1.70 3.66
N CYS A 57 -12.42 1.18 2.75
CA CYS A 57 -12.77 1.84 1.49
C CYS A 57 -14.15 2.51 1.50
N LEU A 58 -15.13 1.95 2.21
CA LEU A 58 -16.48 2.55 2.28
C LEU A 58 -16.59 3.54 3.44
N ASN A 59 -16.14 3.14 4.64
CA ASN A 59 -16.33 3.92 5.85
C ASN A 59 -15.30 5.04 6.01
N LYS A 60 -14.03 4.78 5.65
CA LYS A 60 -12.97 5.80 5.74
C LYS A 60 -12.75 6.59 4.44
N ASN A 61 -13.21 6.07 3.30
CA ASN A 61 -13.05 6.65 1.95
C ASN A 61 -11.71 7.41 1.75
N PRO A 62 -10.57 6.72 1.89
CA PRO A 62 -9.28 7.38 1.93
C PRO A 62 -8.95 7.96 0.55
N LYS A 63 -8.77 9.28 0.50
CA LYS A 63 -8.45 9.99 -0.73
C LYS A 63 -6.94 10.03 -0.95
N PRO A 64 -6.47 9.85 -2.19
CA PRO A 64 -5.05 9.96 -2.49
C PRO A 64 -4.58 11.39 -2.25
N LEU A 65 -3.46 11.54 -1.54
CA LEU A 65 -2.94 12.85 -1.15
C LEU A 65 -2.16 13.57 -2.28
N GLY A 66 -1.77 12.84 -3.33
CA GLY A 66 -1.19 13.46 -4.53
C GLY A 66 0.07 12.82 -5.09
N MET A 67 0.52 11.68 -4.54
CA MET A 67 1.70 10.96 -5.06
C MET A 67 1.49 10.54 -6.51
N THR A 68 0.41 9.82 -6.83
CA THR A 68 0.14 9.35 -8.19
C THR A 68 -0.26 10.48 -9.13
N SER A 69 -1.10 11.42 -8.67
CA SER A 69 -1.65 12.49 -9.51
C SER A 69 -0.66 13.62 -9.82
N GLY A 70 0.49 13.69 -9.13
CA GLY A 70 1.45 14.78 -9.27
C GLY A 70 1.09 16.04 -8.48
N LYS A 71 -0.02 16.04 -7.70
CA LYS A 71 -0.37 17.16 -6.83
C LYS A 71 0.70 17.43 -5.77
N ILE A 72 1.35 16.38 -5.27
CA ILE A 72 2.60 16.52 -4.50
C ILE A 72 3.71 16.73 -5.52
N PRO A 73 4.43 17.87 -5.52
CA PRO A 73 5.46 18.17 -6.51
C PRO A 73 6.74 17.35 -6.29
N ASP A 74 7.58 17.20 -7.32
CA ASP A 74 8.79 16.36 -7.25
C ASP A 74 9.79 16.84 -6.18
N ASN A 75 9.90 18.16 -5.96
CA ASN A 75 10.78 18.74 -4.94
C ASN A 75 10.31 18.47 -3.51
N ALA A 76 9.06 18.06 -3.31
CA ALA A 76 8.54 17.62 -2.02
C ALA A 76 8.87 16.14 -1.72
N ILE A 77 9.48 15.42 -2.66
CA ILE A 77 9.84 14.01 -2.50
C ILE A 77 11.37 13.92 -2.44
N THR A 78 11.90 13.60 -1.26
CA THR A 78 13.35 13.53 -1.00
C THR A 78 13.72 12.16 -0.41
N ALA A 79 15.00 11.85 -0.35
CA ALA A 79 15.48 10.59 0.23
C ALA A 79 16.88 10.75 0.83
N SER A 80 17.27 9.80 1.67
CA SER A 80 18.62 9.71 2.22
C SER A 80 19.69 9.57 1.14
N SER A 81 19.40 8.79 0.09
CA SER A 81 20.27 8.58 -1.06
C SER A 81 19.47 8.01 -2.23
N TYR A 82 20.09 7.94 -3.41
CA TYR A 82 19.54 7.24 -4.57
C TYR A 82 20.66 6.63 -5.41
N TYR A 83 20.41 5.47 -6.02
CA TYR A 83 21.41 4.69 -6.73
C TYR A 83 21.96 5.39 -7.99
N GLY A 84 21.15 6.18 -8.68
CA GLY A 84 21.56 6.92 -9.86
C GLY A 84 20.43 7.70 -10.52
N LYS A 85 20.70 8.27 -11.70
CA LYS A 85 19.78 9.18 -12.43
C LYS A 85 18.41 8.57 -12.81
N TYR A 86 18.27 7.26 -12.74
CA TYR A 86 17.01 6.54 -13.01
C TYR A 86 16.22 6.19 -11.73
N ASN A 87 16.73 6.57 -10.55
CA ASN A 87 16.20 6.18 -9.25
C ASN A 87 15.99 7.37 -8.30
N TYR A 88 15.83 8.57 -8.85
CA TYR A 88 15.52 9.74 -8.05
C TYR A 88 14.28 9.51 -7.15
N PRO A 89 14.22 10.18 -5.99
CA PRO A 89 13.13 9.99 -5.03
C PRO A 89 11.73 10.16 -5.63
N TYR A 90 11.55 11.15 -6.51
CA TYR A 90 10.26 11.43 -7.16
C TYR A 90 9.80 10.34 -8.14
N TYR A 91 10.64 9.34 -8.46
CA TYR A 91 10.20 8.13 -9.17
C TYR A 91 9.52 7.11 -8.25
N ALA A 92 9.40 7.35 -6.94
CA ALA A 92 8.68 6.50 -5.99
C ALA A 92 7.15 6.56 -6.11
N ARG A 93 6.60 7.33 -7.07
CA ARG A 93 5.16 7.43 -7.30
C ARG A 93 4.59 6.08 -7.76
N LEU A 94 3.44 5.70 -7.19
CA LEU A 94 2.74 4.46 -7.54
C LEU A 94 2.35 4.43 -9.02
N THR A 95 2.13 3.21 -9.52
CA THR A 95 1.61 2.90 -10.88
C THR A 95 2.47 3.42 -12.04
N LYS A 96 3.70 3.88 -11.78
CA LYS A 96 4.65 4.23 -12.82
C LYS A 96 5.17 2.96 -13.51
N THR A 97 5.30 3.04 -14.83
CA THR A 97 5.86 1.98 -15.68
C THR A 97 7.09 2.51 -16.43
N GLY A 98 7.87 1.60 -17.05
CA GLY A 98 9.08 1.97 -17.79
C GLY A 98 10.32 2.13 -16.90
N SER A 99 11.39 2.73 -17.42
CA SER A 99 12.69 2.78 -16.73
C SER A 99 12.77 3.76 -15.55
N LEU A 100 11.74 4.61 -15.37
CA LEU A 100 11.68 5.68 -14.37
C LEU A 100 10.50 5.48 -13.41
N CYS A 101 10.53 4.38 -12.66
CA CYS A 101 9.36 3.91 -11.92
C CYS A 101 9.59 3.55 -10.45
N SER A 102 10.80 3.77 -9.93
CA SER A 102 11.07 3.49 -8.52
C SER A 102 12.24 4.30 -7.99
N TRP A 103 12.12 4.71 -6.73
CA TRP A 103 13.27 5.08 -5.93
C TRP A 103 14.03 3.82 -5.49
N THR A 104 15.35 3.88 -5.51
CA THR A 104 16.22 2.82 -4.97
C THR A 104 17.39 3.50 -4.27
N PRO A 105 17.63 3.25 -2.97
CA PRO A 105 18.77 3.81 -2.27
C PRO A 105 20.09 3.23 -2.77
N THR A 106 21.21 3.87 -2.42
CA THR A 106 22.55 3.33 -2.64
C THR A 106 22.74 1.97 -1.93
N ALA A 107 23.60 1.10 -2.47
CA ALA A 107 23.85 -0.23 -1.89
C ALA A 107 24.40 -0.14 -0.45
N ALA A 108 25.32 0.80 -0.21
CA ALA A 108 25.66 1.24 1.13
C ALA A 108 24.48 2.07 1.67
N GLY A 109 23.69 1.48 2.58
CA GLY A 109 22.57 2.15 3.23
C GLY A 109 21.18 1.54 3.00
N ARG A 110 21.04 0.35 2.40
CA ARG A 110 19.71 -0.29 2.23
C ARG A 110 18.89 -0.36 3.53
N VAL A 111 19.55 -0.66 4.65
CA VAL A 111 18.95 -0.57 6.00
C VAL A 111 19.16 0.84 6.52
N GLY A 112 18.09 1.47 7.01
CA GLY A 112 18.11 2.85 7.52
C GLY A 112 17.98 3.94 6.45
N SER A 113 17.93 3.58 5.16
CA SER A 113 17.52 4.52 4.11
C SER A 113 16.07 4.92 4.28
N TRP A 114 15.78 6.18 3.94
CA TRP A 114 14.45 6.75 4.04
C TRP A 114 14.06 7.46 2.75
N LEU A 115 12.76 7.44 2.48
CA LEU A 115 12.08 8.28 1.51
C LEU A 115 11.15 9.20 2.30
N GLN A 116 11.24 10.50 2.05
CA GLN A 116 10.47 11.52 2.72
C GLN A 116 9.54 12.20 1.72
N VAL A 117 8.32 12.47 2.17
CA VAL A 117 7.31 13.20 1.39
C VAL A 117 6.82 14.36 2.24
N ASP A 118 7.07 15.58 1.77
CA ASP A 118 6.48 16.79 2.33
C ASP A 118 5.06 16.99 1.76
N LEU A 119 4.08 17.08 2.66
CA LEU A 119 2.68 17.26 2.30
C LEU A 119 2.28 18.74 2.17
N GLY A 120 3.17 19.67 2.52
CA GLY A 120 3.00 21.12 2.44
C GLY A 120 2.04 21.74 3.46
N GLN A 121 1.20 20.91 4.11
CA GLN A 121 0.27 21.31 5.14
C GLN A 121 0.01 20.16 6.12
N LEU A 122 -0.41 20.50 7.34
CA LEU A 122 -0.83 19.50 8.33
C LEU A 122 -1.94 18.63 7.75
N THR A 123 -1.69 17.33 7.67
CA THR A 123 -2.54 16.38 6.96
C THR A 123 -2.69 15.10 7.77
N THR A 124 -3.93 14.63 7.95
CA THR A 124 -4.20 13.30 8.51
C THR A 124 -3.91 12.23 7.47
N VAL A 125 -2.90 11.41 7.72
CA VAL A 125 -2.56 10.25 6.87
C VAL A 125 -3.23 9.01 7.45
N THR A 126 -4.13 8.39 6.67
CA THR A 126 -4.92 7.23 7.11
C THR A 126 -4.39 5.89 6.60
N GLY A 127 -3.38 5.91 5.72
CA GLY A 127 -2.80 4.71 5.15
C GLY A 127 -1.66 5.02 4.17
N ILE A 128 -0.83 4.01 3.91
CA ILE A 128 0.29 4.08 2.98
C ILE A 128 0.19 2.87 2.06
N ALA A 129 0.17 3.12 0.75
CA ALA A 129 0.30 2.09 -0.26
C ALA A 129 1.75 2.06 -0.76
N THR A 130 2.32 0.87 -0.86
CA THR A 130 3.72 0.65 -1.27
C THR A 130 3.78 -0.22 -2.51
N GLN A 131 4.75 0.03 -3.39
CA GLN A 131 5.02 -0.79 -4.57
C GLN A 131 6.51 -1.08 -4.68
N GLY A 132 6.85 -2.23 -5.27
CA GLY A 132 8.22 -2.55 -5.67
C GLY A 132 8.64 -1.84 -6.95
N THR A 133 9.83 -2.14 -7.44
CA THR A 133 10.24 -1.69 -8.78
C THR A 133 9.37 -2.33 -9.86
N CYS A 134 9.08 -1.59 -10.93
CA CYS A 134 8.38 -2.11 -12.09
C CYS A 134 9.32 -2.88 -13.06
N TYR A 135 10.61 -2.95 -12.74
CA TYR A 135 11.60 -3.71 -13.52
C TYR A 135 11.51 -5.21 -13.21
N ASN A 136 11.94 -6.05 -14.16
CA ASN A 136 11.99 -7.52 -14.04
C ASN A 136 12.90 -8.06 -12.91
N TYR A 137 13.49 -7.19 -12.09
CA TYR A 137 14.38 -7.56 -11.00
C TYR A 137 13.66 -7.85 -9.67
N ASN A 138 12.34 -7.75 -9.60
CA ASN A 138 11.56 -8.15 -8.41
C ASN A 138 12.14 -7.56 -7.10
N ASN A 139 12.55 -6.28 -7.12
CA ASN A 139 13.08 -5.60 -5.95
C ASN A 139 11.96 -4.85 -5.22
N TRP A 140 11.81 -5.11 -3.92
CA TRP A 140 10.87 -4.40 -3.06
C TRP A 140 11.38 -4.40 -1.61
N ALA A 141 10.96 -3.38 -0.85
CA ALA A 141 11.13 -3.39 0.60
C ALA A 141 10.24 -4.49 1.21
N LYS A 142 10.82 -5.34 2.06
CA LYS A 142 10.07 -6.41 2.75
C LYS A 142 9.42 -5.93 4.04
N SER A 143 10.06 -4.96 4.68
CA SER A 143 9.60 -4.32 5.90
C SER A 143 9.98 -2.84 5.89
N TYR A 144 9.19 -2.04 6.60
CA TYR A 144 9.48 -0.63 6.84
C TYR A 144 8.84 -0.18 8.16
N SER A 145 9.42 0.86 8.74
CA SER A 145 8.78 1.69 9.77
C SER A 145 8.39 3.04 9.16
N VAL A 146 7.48 3.75 9.80
CA VAL A 146 7.04 5.09 9.39
C VAL A 146 7.44 6.06 10.47
N SER A 147 8.02 7.18 10.07
CA SER A 147 8.18 8.35 10.94
C SER A 147 7.37 9.51 10.37
N TYR A 148 6.87 10.37 11.23
CA TYR A 148 6.14 11.58 10.87
C TYR A 148 6.65 12.76 11.68
N SER A 149 6.43 13.96 11.17
CA SER A 149 6.83 15.19 11.83
C SER A 149 6.03 16.38 11.34
N ASN A 150 5.86 17.38 12.22
CA ASN A 150 5.39 18.72 11.87
C ASN A 150 6.57 19.72 11.75
N GLU A 151 7.79 19.28 12.02
CA GLU A 151 9.04 20.06 12.00
C GLU A 151 10.15 19.34 11.22
N PRO A 152 11.05 20.03 10.50
CA PRO A 152 12.03 19.36 9.62
C PRO A 152 12.98 18.37 10.31
N ASN A 153 13.27 18.58 11.61
CA ASN A 153 14.37 17.88 12.31
C ASN A 153 13.92 17.04 13.51
N SER A 154 12.61 16.93 13.78
CA SER A 154 12.09 16.22 14.96
C SER A 154 11.10 15.15 14.57
N TRP A 155 11.60 13.94 14.31
CA TRP A 155 10.79 12.83 13.81
C TRP A 155 10.25 11.95 14.92
N THR A 156 8.96 11.63 14.85
CA THR A 156 8.30 10.66 15.74
C THR A 156 8.06 9.36 14.98
N LEU A 157 8.45 8.23 15.56
CA LEU A 157 8.13 6.91 15.01
C LEU A 157 6.65 6.60 15.19
N TYR A 158 6.03 6.01 14.18
CA TYR A 158 4.66 5.51 14.27
C TYR A 158 4.64 4.22 15.09
N GLU A 159 3.78 4.21 16.11
CA GLU A 159 3.60 3.10 17.03
C GLU A 159 2.16 2.60 16.98
N GLU A 160 1.99 1.29 17.12
CA GLU A 160 0.69 0.64 17.31
C GLU A 160 0.73 -0.09 18.65
N SER A 161 -0.19 0.23 19.55
CA SER A 161 -0.24 -0.33 20.90
C SER A 161 1.08 -0.18 21.67
N GLY A 162 1.72 0.99 21.57
CA GLY A 162 2.97 1.32 22.30
C GLY A 162 4.23 0.63 21.78
N ASN A 163 4.17 0.02 20.58
CA ASN A 163 5.33 -0.60 19.94
C ASN A 163 5.53 0.01 18.55
N VAL A 164 6.77 0.28 18.16
CA VAL A 164 7.10 0.73 16.80
C VAL A 164 6.51 -0.27 15.79
N LYS A 165 5.60 0.22 14.95
CA LYS A 165 4.95 -0.62 13.96
C LYS A 165 5.91 -0.88 12.81
N VAL A 166 6.47 -2.09 12.79
CA VAL A 166 7.17 -2.60 11.61
C VAL A 166 6.12 -3.22 10.69
N SER A 167 5.78 -2.51 9.63
CA SER A 167 4.90 -3.03 8.59
C SER A 167 5.65 -4.06 7.77
N GLN A 168 5.24 -5.33 7.89
CA GLN A 168 5.67 -6.41 7.00
C GLN A 168 4.62 -6.57 5.90
N ARG A 169 5.06 -7.01 4.71
CA ARG A 169 4.11 -7.40 3.67
C ARG A 169 3.18 -8.51 4.18
N ILE A 170 1.87 -8.35 4.00
CA ILE A 170 0.91 -9.46 3.97
C ILE A 170 1.21 -10.25 2.70
N ASN A 171 1.80 -11.43 2.86
CA ASN A 171 1.89 -12.38 1.75
C ASN A 171 0.47 -12.84 1.43
N LEU A 172 -0.20 -12.17 0.49
CA LEU A 172 -1.27 -12.83 -0.25
C LEU A 172 -0.58 -13.84 -1.17
N VAL A 173 -0.52 -15.08 -0.69
CA VAL A 173 -0.20 -16.26 -1.49
C VAL A 173 -1.48 -16.58 -2.25
N TRP A 174 -1.37 -16.70 -3.58
CA TRP A 174 -2.47 -17.17 -4.44
C TRP A 174 -2.64 -18.68 -4.29
#